data_AF-K2IH68-F1
#
_entry.id   AF-K2IH68-F1
#
_cell.length_a   1.000
_cell.length_b   1.000
_cell.length_c   1.000
_cell.angle_alpha   90.00
_cell.angle_beta   90.00
_cell.angle_gamma   90.00
#
_symmetry.space_group_name_H-M   'P 1'
#
loop_
_entity.id
_entity.type
_entity.pdbx_description
1 polymer ?
#
loop_
_entity_poly.entity_id
_entity_poly.type
_entity_poly.pdbx_seq_one_letter_code
_entity_poly.pdbx_strand_id
1 'polypeptide(L)'
;MYMEDRAAGALVGLAVGDAVGTTLEFETRGSFTPITDMVGGGPFQLQAGQWTDDTSMALCLGHSLLYQNGFDATDQMNRYCNWYQYG
;
A
#
# COMPACT_ATOMS: atom_id res chain seq x y z
N MET A 1 3.09 23.46 -9.83
CA MET A 1 3.06 22.06 -9.37
C MET A 1 2.82 21.18 -10.58
N TYR A 2 3.83 20.43 -11.01
CA TYR A 2 3.81 19.67 -12.26
C TYR A 2 2.89 18.44 -12.14
N MET A 3 2.32 17.96 -13.25
CA MET A 3 1.40 16.81 -13.25
C MET A 3 2.07 15.54 -12.70
N GLU A 4 3.37 15.38 -12.95
CA GLU A 4 4.20 14.29 -12.44
C GLU A 4 4.25 14.26 -10.91
N ASP A 5 4.39 15.42 -10.27
CA ASP A 5 4.42 15.56 -8.82
C ASP A 5 3.09 15.10 -8.17
N ARG A 6 1.96 15.41 -8.82
CA ARG A 6 0.64 14.93 -8.39
C ARG A 6 0.50 13.41 -8.53
N ALA A 7 0.96 12.86 -9.65
CA ALA A 7 0.86 11.43 -9.92
C ALA A 7 1.77 10.61 -8.99
N ALA A 8 3.02 11.04 -8.81
CA ALA A 8 3.95 10.44 -7.87
C ALA A 8 3.45 10.58 -6.43
N GLY A 9 2.98 11.76 -6.05
CA GLY A 9 2.40 12.01 -4.73
C GLY A 9 1.17 11.16 -4.42
N ALA A 10 0.35 10.82 -5.42
CA ALA A 10 -0.79 9.93 -5.23
C ALA A 10 -0.36 8.49 -4.91
N LEU A 11 0.60 7.93 -5.66
CA LEU A 11 1.06 6.56 -5.44
C LEU A 11 1.92 6.44 -4.17
N VAL A 12 2.83 7.39 -3.94
CA VAL A 12 3.64 7.42 -2.71
C VAL A 12 2.77 7.72 -1.50
N GLY A 13 1.79 8.63 -1.63
CA GLY A 13 0.84 8.95 -0.57
C GLY A 13 -0.04 7.77 -0.16
N LEU A 14 -0.41 6.90 -1.09
CA LEU A 14 -1.08 5.63 -0.80
C LEU A 14 -0.20 4.78 0.13
N ALA A 15 1.06 4.55 -0.24
CA ALA A 15 1.99 3.74 0.56
C ALA A 15 2.32 4.36 1.92
N VAL A 16 2.43 5.69 1.99
CA VAL A 16 2.62 6.41 3.26
C VAL A 16 1.40 6.27 4.16
N GLY A 17 0.19 6.42 3.60
CA GLY A 17 -1.06 6.27 4.35
C GLY A 17 -1.26 4.86 4.89
N ASP A 18 -0.96 3.86 4.07
CA ASP A 18 -0.95 2.43 4.43
C ASP A 18 0.02 2.17 5.60
N ALA A 19 1.31 2.51 5.45
CA ALA A 19 2.33 2.27 6.46
C ALA A 19 2.09 2.99 7.80
N VAL A 20 1.47 4.18 7.78
CA VAL A 20 1.07 4.88 9.02
C VAL A 20 -0.22 4.29 9.60
N GLY A 21 -1.18 3.92 8.76
CA GLY A 21 -2.50 3.45 9.16
C GLY A 21 -2.45 2.08 9.83
N THR A 22 -1.64 1.15 9.31
CA THR A 22 -1.56 -0.23 9.81
C THR A 22 -1.14 -0.31 11.29
N THR A 23 -0.40 0.67 11.81
CA THR A 23 -0.06 0.78 13.24
C THR A 23 -1.28 0.70 14.16
N LEU A 24 -2.42 1.23 13.72
CA LEU A 24 -3.67 1.31 14.49
C LEU A 24 -4.79 0.46 13.89
N GLU A 25 -4.43 -0.50 13.04
CA GLU A 25 -5.40 -1.39 12.43
C GLU A 25 -6.14 -2.20 13.49
N PHE A 26 -7.46 -2.31 13.34
CA PHE A 26 -8.39 -2.92 14.30
C PHE A 26 -8.56 -2.22 15.65
N GLU A 27 -7.90 -1.07 15.88
CA GLU A 27 -8.09 -0.28 17.09
C GLU A 27 -9.40 0.51 17.07
N THR A 28 -10.00 0.66 18.25
CA THR A 28 -11.20 1.51 18.40
C THR A 28 -10.78 2.97 18.43
N ARG A 29 -11.52 3.85 17.74
CA ARG A 29 -11.23 5.29 17.78
C ARG A 29 -11.21 5.80 19.24
N GLY A 30 -10.07 6.36 19.66
CA GLY A 30 -9.88 6.90 21.01
C GLY A 30 -9.40 5.89 22.05
N SER A 31 -9.17 4.62 21.71
CA SER A 31 -8.56 3.63 22.62
C SER A 31 -7.03 3.73 22.69
N PHE A 32 -6.41 4.48 21.78
CA PHE A 32 -4.96 4.55 21.61
C PHE A 32 -4.42 5.98 21.79
N THR A 33 -3.12 6.08 22.08
CA THR A 33 -2.42 7.37 22.05
C THR A 33 -2.24 7.80 20.59
N PRO A 34 -2.63 9.02 20.19
CA PRO A 34 -2.48 9.48 18.82
C PRO A 34 -1.05 9.36 18.32
N ILE A 35 -0.88 8.74 17.15
CA ILE A 35 0.40 8.70 16.45
C ILE A 35 0.53 9.93 15.54
N THR A 36 1.75 10.46 15.44
CA THR A 36 2.07 11.62 14.59
C THR A 36 3.26 11.36 13.67
N ASP A 37 3.74 10.11 13.64
CA ASP A 37 4.90 9.67 12.87
C ASP A 37 4.72 8.21 12.43
N MET A 38 5.59 7.76 11.54
CA MET A 38 5.64 6.40 11.02
C MET A 38 6.40 5.50 11.99
N VAL A 39 5.67 4.81 12.87
CA VAL A 39 6.27 4.04 13.99
C VAL A 39 6.26 2.52 13.80
N GLY A 40 5.59 2.00 12.77
CA GLY A 40 5.43 0.56 12.55
C GLY A 40 4.51 -0.09 13.58
N GLY A 41 4.77 -1.35 13.96
CA GLY A 41 3.97 -2.10 14.91
C GLY A 41 2.70 -2.68 14.30
N GLY A 42 1.54 -2.38 14.91
CA GLY A 42 0.26 -2.92 14.48
C GLY A 42 0.13 -4.44 14.66
N PRO A 43 -0.94 -5.04 14.12
CA PRO A 43 -1.22 -6.47 14.26
C PRO A 43 -0.14 -7.37 13.63
N PHE A 44 0.62 -6.84 12.66
CA PHE A 44 1.63 -7.57 11.91
C PHE A 44 3.07 -7.33 12.40
N GLN A 45 3.27 -6.53 13.46
CA GLN A 45 4.59 -6.20 14.02
C GLN A 45 5.58 -5.64 12.99
N LEU A 46 5.09 -4.75 12.13
CA LEU A 46 5.87 -4.16 11.04
C LEU A 46 6.97 -3.24 11.55
N GLN A 47 8.08 -3.16 10.82
CA GLN A 47 9.07 -2.10 10.97
C GLN A 47 8.51 -0.79 10.41
N ALA A 48 8.97 0.34 10.96
CA ALA A 48 8.62 1.66 10.42
C ALA A 48 8.92 1.76 8.92
N GLY A 49 7.92 2.15 8.13
CA GLY A 49 8.01 2.25 6.66
C GLY A 49 7.58 1.02 5.89
N GLN A 50 7.32 -0.11 6.56
CA GLN A 50 6.64 -1.23 5.92
C GLN A 50 5.15 -0.95 5.78
N TRP A 51 4.59 -1.37 4.65
CA TRP A 51 3.20 -1.21 4.23
C TRP A 51 2.56 -2.59 4.02
N THR A 52 1.25 -2.66 3.82
CA THR A 52 0.50 -3.92 3.79
C THR A 52 0.11 -4.37 2.37
N ASP A 53 -0.92 -5.20 2.30
CA ASP A 53 -1.53 -5.68 1.07
C ASP A 53 -2.06 -4.56 0.18
N ASP A 54 -2.53 -3.43 0.74
CA ASP A 54 -3.01 -2.27 -0.02
C ASP A 54 -1.94 -1.78 -1.02
N THR A 55 -0.73 -1.50 -0.54
CA THR A 55 0.39 -1.10 -1.40
C THR A 55 0.87 -2.24 -2.29
N SER A 56 0.86 -3.48 -1.80
CA SER A 56 1.20 -4.67 -2.62
C SER A 56 0.31 -4.80 -3.85
N MET A 57 -1.01 -4.62 -3.68
CA MET A 57 -2.00 -4.69 -4.75
C MET A 57 -1.88 -3.49 -5.70
N ALA A 58 -1.63 -2.28 -5.18
CA ALA A 58 -1.38 -1.11 -6.01
C ALA A 58 -0.15 -1.29 -6.92
N LEU A 59 0.94 -1.87 -6.39
CA LEU A 59 2.15 -2.18 -7.17
C LEU A 59 1.89 -3.27 -8.21
N CYS A 60 1.14 -4.32 -7.86
CA CYS A 60 0.75 -5.36 -8.82
C CYS A 60 -0.07 -4.78 -9.98
N LEU A 61 -1.04 -3.91 -9.70
CA LEU A 61 -1.81 -3.19 -10.72
C LEU A 61 -0.90 -2.29 -11.58
N GLY A 62 -0.04 -1.49 -10.96
CA GLY A 62 0.91 -0.63 -11.67
C GLY A 62 1.82 -1.41 -12.63
N HIS A 63 2.35 -2.55 -12.18
CA HIS A 63 3.15 -3.44 -13.01
C HIS A 63 2.33 -4.04 -14.17
N SER A 64 1.08 -4.42 -13.93
CA SER A 64 0.21 -4.94 -14.99
C SER A 64 -0.04 -3.88 -16.07
N LEU A 65 -0.40 -2.65 -15.67
CA LEU A 65 -0.67 -1.55 -16.58
C LEU A 65 0.53 -1.23 -17.48
N LEU A 66 1.73 -1.19 -16.89
CA LEU A 66 2.97 -0.93 -17.63
C LEU A 66 3.34 -2.08 -18.58
N TYR A 67 3.22 -3.33 -18.11
CA TYR A 67 3.60 -4.50 -18.89
C TYR A 67 2.66 -4.74 -20.08
N GLN A 68 1.35 -4.57 -19.86
CA GLN A 68 0.32 -4.77 -20.89
C GLN A 68 0.13 -3.53 -21.77
N ASN A 69 0.74 -2.40 -21.43
CA ASN A 69 0.52 -1.09 -22.06
C ASN A 69 -0.99 -0.74 -22.14
N GLY A 70 -1.71 -1.00 -21.05
CA GLY A 70 -3.17 -0.95 -21.00
C GLY A 70 -3.73 -1.77 -19.84
N PHE A 71 -5.05 -1.87 -19.78
CA PHE A 71 -5.73 -2.63 -18.73
C PHE A 71 -6.00 -4.07 -19.18
N ASP A 72 -5.52 -5.04 -18.40
CA ASP A 72 -5.82 -6.47 -18.54
C ASP A 72 -6.16 -7.05 -17.16
N ALA A 73 -7.43 -7.40 -16.96
CA ALA A 73 -7.91 -7.94 -15.69
C ALA A 73 -7.32 -9.34 -15.38
N THR A 74 -7.02 -10.15 -16.39
CA THR A 74 -6.43 -11.49 -16.19
C THR A 74 -4.98 -11.38 -15.74
N ASP A 75 -4.18 -10.51 -16.35
CA ASP A 75 -2.80 -10.25 -15.92
C ASP A 75 -2.76 -9.67 -14.50
N GLN A 76 -3.62 -8.70 -14.20
CA GLN A 76 -3.77 -8.13 -12.86
C GLN A 76 -4.07 -9.20 -11.81
N MET A 77 -5.09 -10.03 -12.03
CA MET A 77 -5.47 -11.09 -11.09
C MET A 77 -4.37 -12.14 -10.92
N ASN A 78 -3.66 -12.50 -12.00
CA ASN A 78 -2.53 -13.42 -11.90
C ASN A 78 -1.42 -12.87 -10.99
N ARG A 79 -1.13 -11.56 -11.04
CA ARG A 79 -0.16 -10.92 -10.15
C ARG A 79 -0.61 -10.92 -8.70
N TYR A 80 -1.90 -10.66 -8.45
CA TYR A 80 -2.47 -10.74 -7.10
C TYR A 80 -2.35 -12.16 -6.53
N CYS A 81 -2.72 -13.18 -7.30
CA CYS A 81 -2.58 -14.58 -6.92
C CYS A 81 -1.12 -14.98 -6.66
N ASN A 82 -0.19 -14.50 -7.50
CA ASN A 82 1.24 -14.75 -7.31
C ASN A 82 1.77 -14.09 -6.03
N TRP A 83 1.42 -12.83 -5.77
CA TRP A 83 1.77 -12.17 -4.52
C TRP A 83 1.19 -12.90 -3.32
N TYR A 84 -0.07 -13.32 -3.38
CA TYR A 84 -0.71 -14.08 -2.29
C TYR A 84 0.01 -15.41 -2.00
N GLN A 85 0.53 -16.09 -3.03
CA GLN A 85 1.18 -17.40 -2.87
C GLN A 85 2.66 -17.33 -2.48
N TYR A 86 3.38 -16.30 -2.93
CA TYR A 86 4.84 -16.23 -2.87
C TYR A 86 5.39 -14.96 -2.20
N GLY A 87 4.51 -14.06 -1.78
CA GLY A 87 4.84 -12.81 -1.09
C GLY A 87 5.10 -12.98 0.40
#